data_AF-A0A151IXC2-F1
#
_entry.id   AF-A0A151IXC2-F1
#
_cell.length_a   1.000
_cell.length_b   1.000
_cell.length_c   1.000
_cell.angle_alpha   90.00
_cell.angle_beta   90.00
_cell.angle_gamma   90.00
#
_symmetry.space_group_name_H-M   'P 1'
#
loop_
_entity.id
_entity.type
_entity.pdbx_description
1 polymer ?
#
loop_
_entity_poly.entity_id
_entity_poly.type
_entity_poly.pdbx_seq_one_letter_code
_entity_poly.pdbx_strand_id
1 'polypeptide(L)' 'MFWWLYYTTAKVNSYYDKPLLIWLQGGPGGSSTSYGNFEELGPLDVNLNPRNYTWVLNYAKIE' A
#
# COMPACT_ATOMS: atom_id res chain seq x y z
N MET A 1 3.72 5.74 -17.74
CA MET A 1 3.69 4.95 -16.50
C MET A 1 2.56 5.47 -15.65
N PHE A 2 1.74 4.61 -15.05
CA PHE A 2 0.66 5.00 -14.15
C PHE A 2 1.03 4.59 -12.71
N TRP A 3 0.60 5.37 -11.71
CA TRP A 3 0.94 5.15 -10.31
C TRP A 3 -0.22 5.48 -9.38
N TRP A 4 -0.16 4.93 -8.16
CA TRP A 4 -0.97 5.33 -7.02
C TRP A 4 -0.05 5.87 -5.92
N LEU A 5 -0.51 6.90 -5.21
CA LEU A 5 0.17 7.44 -4.03
C LEU A 5 -0.83 7.48 -2.88
N TYR A 6 -0.47 6.83 -1.77
CA TYR A 6 -1.22 6.86 -0.53
C TYR A 6 -0.36 7.49 0.56
N TYR A 7 -0.91 8.46 1.27
CA TYR A 7 -0.31 8.96 2.51
C TYR A 7 -0.61 8.02 3.65
N THR A 8 0.33 7.89 4.58
CA THR A 8 0.15 7.09 5.81
C THR A 8 -1.13 7.49 6.55
N THR A 9 -1.89 6.49 7.00
CA THR A 9 -3.05 6.67 7.90
C THR A 9 -2.70 6.36 9.36
N ALA A 10 -1.45 5.98 9.64
CA ALA A 10 -0.92 5.86 10.99
C ALA A 10 -1.08 7.17 11.77
N LYS A 11 -1.22 7.07 13.09
CA LYS A 11 -1.22 8.24 13.99
C LYS A 11 0.21 8.79 14.13
N VAL A 12 0.57 9.76 13.28
CA VAL A 12 1.84 10.51 13.30
C VAL A 12 1.58 12.01 13.26
N ASN A 13 2.57 12.80 13.67
CA ASN A 13 2.47 14.26 13.64
C ASN A 13 2.56 14.78 12.20
N SER A 14 3.37 14.14 11.36
CA SER A 14 3.49 14.45 9.95
C SER A 14 3.66 13.18 9.12
N TYR A 15 3.14 13.15 7.89
CA TYR A 15 3.39 12.03 6.97
C TYR A 15 4.88 11.91 6.59
N TYR A 16 5.66 12.99 6.74
CA TYR A 16 7.12 12.97 6.59
C TYR A 16 7.85 12.18 7.67
N ASP A 17 7.19 11.84 8.79
CA ASP A 17 7.77 11.02 9.86
C ASP A 17 7.82 9.51 9.48
N LYS A 18 7.27 9.16 8.31
CA LYS A 18 7.25 7.79 7.78
C LYS A 18 8.06 7.72 6.47
N PRO A 19 8.71 6.58 6.19
CA PRO A 19 9.48 6.41 4.95
C PRO A 19 8.55 6.38 3.73
N LEU A 20 9.08 6.81 2.58
CA LEU A 20 8.45 6.58 1.28
C LEU A 20 8.70 5.13 0.84
N LEU A 21 7.63 4.41 0.55
CA LEU A 21 7.68 3.04 0.04
C LEU A 21 7.22 3.01 -1.42
N ILE A 22 8.00 2.34 -2.27
CA ILE A 22 7.68 2.10 -3.68
C ILE A 22 7.46 0.60 -3.86
N TRP A 23 6.30 0.22 -4.42
CA TRP A 23 5.96 -1.16 -4.70
C TRP A 23 5.88 -1.43 -6.21
N LEU A 24 6.63 -2.45 -6.66
CA LEU A 24 6.68 -2.88 -8.05
C LEU A 24 6.35 -4.36 -8.13
N GLN A 25 5.25 -4.68 -8.81
CA GLN A 25 4.89 -6.07 -9.04
C GLN A 25 5.80 -6.67 -10.11
N GLY A 26 6.17 -7.94 -9.87
CA GLY A 26 6.94 -8.74 -10.80
C GLY A 26 6.13 -9.27 -11.98
N GLY A 27 6.52 -10.44 -12.49
CA GLY A 27 5.97 -11.04 -13.69
C GLY A 27 7.09 -11.61 -14.55
N PRO A 28 7.38 -11.05 -15.75
CA PRO A 28 7.14 -9.66 -16.21
C PRO A 28 5.70 -9.33 -16.63
N GLY A 29 5.30 -8.06 -16.50
CA GLY A 29 3.98 -7.55 -16.91
C GLY A 29 2.89 -7.58 -15.84
N GLY A 30 3.20 -8.04 -14.61
CA GLY A 30 2.27 -7.99 -13.49
C GLY A 30 1.97 -6.54 -13.09
N SER A 31 0.69 -6.27 -12.83
CA SER A 31 0.23 -4.92 -12.47
C SER A 31 0.35 -4.70 -10.96
N SER A 32 1.12 -3.68 -10.55
CA SER A 32 1.10 -3.19 -9.16
C SER A 32 -0.27 -2.65 -8.76
N THR A 33 -1.10 -2.22 -9.71
CA THR A 33 -2.47 -1.78 -9.42
C THR A 33 -3.38 -2.95 -9.06
N SER A 34 -3.31 -4.10 -9.76
CA SER A 34 -4.18 -5.24 -9.43
C SER A 34 -3.65 -5.99 -8.21
N TYR A 35 -2.50 -6.65 -8.37
CA TYR A 35 -1.96 -7.55 -7.35
C TYR A 35 -1.52 -6.77 -6.12
N GLY A 36 -0.58 -5.83 -6.28
CA GLY A 36 -0.05 -5.04 -5.16
C GLY A 36 -1.14 -4.27 -4.40
N ASN A 37 -1.89 -3.43 -5.11
CA ASN A 37 -2.84 -2.54 -4.45
C ASN A 37 -4.11 -3.28 -3.98
N PHE A 38 -4.79 -4.02 -4.84
CA PHE A 38 -6.10 -4.57 -4.48
C PHE A 38 -6.06 -6.00 -3.91
N GLU A 39 -5.03 -6.80 -4.22
CA GLU A 39 -4.94 -8.19 -3.73
C GLU A 39 -4.02 -8.33 -2.51
N GLU A 40 -2.95 -7.54 -2.39
CA GLU A 40 -1.88 -7.75 -1.41
C GLU A 40 -1.85 -6.73 -0.25
N LEU A 41 -1.65 -5.44 -0.52
CA LEU A 41 -1.22 -4.48 0.52
C LEU A 41 -1.92 -3.11 0.54
N GLY A 42 -2.72 -2.78 -0.47
CA GLY A 42 -3.42 -1.50 -0.55
C GLY A 42 -4.58 -1.38 0.45
N PRO A 43 -5.19 -0.20 0.54
CA PRO A 43 -6.19 0.12 1.56
C PRO A 43 -7.53 -0.58 1.33
N LEU A 44 -7.81 -1.00 0.09
CA LEU A 44 -9.04 -1.68 -0.29
C LEU A 44 -8.72 -3.04 -0.93
N ASP A 45 -9.63 -4.00 -0.78
CA ASP A 45 -9.58 -5.26 -1.52
C ASP A 45 -10.18 -5.13 -2.94
N VAL A 46 -10.20 -6.22 -3.70
CA VAL A 46 -10.78 -6.30 -5.06
C VAL A 46 -12.28 -6.00 -5.10
N ASN A 47 -12.97 -6.13 -3.97
CA ASN A 47 -14.40 -5.83 -3.80
C ASN A 47 -14.62 -4.43 -3.21
N LEU A 48 -13.57 -3.62 -3.11
CA LEU A 48 -13.57 -2.27 -2.54
C LEU A 48 -13.88 -2.21 -1.04
N ASN A 49 -13.72 -3.33 -0.31
CA ASN A 49 -13.84 -3.32 1.14
C ASN A 49 -12.51 -2.86 1.78
N PRO A 50 -12.56 -2.10 2.89
CA PRO A 50 -11.36 -1.73 3.63
C PRO A 50 -10.55 -2.93 4.12
N ARG A 51 -9.22 -2.88 3.94
CA ARG A 51 -8.27 -3.89 4.43
C ARG A 51 -7.71 -3.46 5.79
N ASN A 52 -7.85 -4.31 6.81
CA ASN A 52 -7.34 -4.04 8.17
C ASN A 52 -5.81 -4.20 8.31
N TYR A 53 -5.12 -4.82 7.34
CA TYR A 53 -3.66 -5.00 7.32
C TYR A 53 -2.97 -4.22 6.17
N THR A 54 -3.56 -3.13 5.71
CA THR A 54 -2.93 -2.28 4.68
C THR A 54 -1.62 -1.66 5.17
N TRP A 55 -0.63 -1.60 4.26
CA TRP A 55 0.66 -0.97 4.55
C TRP A 55 0.57 0.55 4.67
N VAL A 56 -0.54 1.15 4.26
CA VAL A 56 -0.82 2.58 4.46
C VAL A 56 -1.05 2.89 5.94
N LEU A 57 -1.63 1.96 6.70
CA LEU A 57 -1.86 2.13 8.14
C LEU A 57 -0.63 1.77 8.96
N ASN A 58 -0.07 0.60 8.71
CA ASN A 58 1.17 0.14 9.33
C ASN A 58 1.92 -0.65 8.27
N TYR A 59 2.98 -0.08 7.70
CA TYR A 59 3.99 -0.91 7.05
C TYR A 59 4.59 -1.80 8.14
N ALA A 60 4.88 -3.06 7.81
CA ALA A 60 5.19 -4.12 8.75
C ALA A 60 6.14 -3.69 9.89
N LYS A 61 5.59 -3.38 11.06
CA LYS A 61 6.28 -3.66 12.32
C LYS A 61 6.23 -5.19 12.45
N ILE A 62 7.23 -5.85 11.88
CA ILE A 62 7.59 -7.20 12.30
C ILE A 62 8.31 -6.99 13.64
N GLU A 63 7.55 -7.03 14.73
CA GLU A 63 8.10 -7.36 16.05
C GLU A 63 7.85 -8.85 16.30
#